data_AF-A0AAV7N6C5-F1
#
_entry.id   AF-A0AAV7N6C5-F1
#
_cell.length_a   1.000
_cell.length_b   1.000
_cell.length_c   1.000
_cell.angle_alpha   90.00
_cell.angle_beta   90.00
_cell.angle_gamma   90.00
#
_symmetry.space_group_name_H-M   'P 1'
#
loop_
_entity.id
_entity.type
_entity.pdbx_description
1 polymer ?
#
loop_
_entity_poly.entity_id
_entity_poly.type
_entity_poly.pdbx_seq_one_letter_code
_entity_poly.pdbx_strand_id
1 'polypeptide(L)'
;VTIVITKEKDVRLSTADGATFVILLHRVWKKHPVHQDFLGFYVEDSHMLSEKTHGLLGQFFHGVDFEVFDLHQTSNPLKPDATMIVKKHRLTVT
;
A
#
# COMPACT_ATOMS: atom_id res chain seq x y z
N VAL A 1 13.88 4.98 11.04
CA VAL A 1 14.55 4.35 9.87
C VAL A 1 13.73 4.70 8.65
N THR A 2 14.35 5.25 7.61
CA THR A 2 13.69 5.58 6.35
C THR A 2 14.13 4.56 5.31
N ILE A 3 13.16 3.94 4.61
CA ILE A 3 13.42 2.98 3.53
C ILE A 3 12.92 3.61 2.24
N VAL A 4 13.80 3.67 1.23
CA VAL A 4 13.49 4.20 -0.10
C VAL A 4 13.50 3.05 -1.10
N ILE A 5 12.39 2.87 -1.81
CA ILE A 5 12.22 1.79 -2.80
C ILE A 5 12.25 2.42 -4.19
N THR A 6 13.20 1.98 -5.01
CA THR A 6 13.38 2.46 -6.39
C THR A 6 13.00 1.38 -7.39
N LYS A 7 12.99 1.75 -8.69
CA LYS A 7 12.69 0.83 -9.78
C LYS A 7 13.57 -0.43 -9.71
N GLU A 8 12.97 -1.60 -9.92
CA GLU A 8 13.63 -2.91 -9.89
C GLU A 8 14.25 -3.29 -8.53
N LYS A 9 13.90 -2.56 -7.47
CA LYS A 9 14.24 -2.91 -6.09
C LYS A 9 12.99 -3.35 -5.36
N ASP A 10 13.20 -4.27 -4.44
CA ASP A 10 12.20 -4.73 -3.50
C ASP A 10 12.75 -4.72 -2.08
N VAL A 11 11.83 -4.73 -1.13
CA VAL A 11 12.12 -4.88 0.29
C VAL A 11 11.37 -6.10 0.79
N ARG A 12 12.12 -7.03 1.38
CA ARG A 12 11.53 -8.17 2.08
C ARG A 12 11.33 -7.84 3.56
N LEU A 13 10.12 -8.11 4.04
CA LEU A 13 9.76 -8.04 5.44
C LEU A 13 9.39 -9.44 5.92
N SER A 14 10.15 -9.98 6.87
CA SER A 14 9.84 -11.26 7.49
C SER A 14 9.42 -11.03 8.94
N THR A 15 8.35 -11.70 9.33
CA THR A 15 7.95 -11.81 10.74
C THR A 15 8.79 -12.90 11.42
N ALA A 16 8.95 -12.81 12.74
CA ALA A 16 9.66 -13.83 13.51
C ALA A 16 9.04 -15.23 13.33
N ASP A 17 7.72 -15.26 13.10
CA ASP A 17 6.91 -16.48 13.06
C ASP A 17 6.71 -17.04 11.65
N GLY A 18 7.36 -16.48 10.62
CA GLY A 18 7.55 -17.14 9.32
C GLY A 18 6.83 -16.50 8.12
N ALA A 19 5.85 -15.62 8.31
CA ALA A 19 5.25 -14.90 7.19
C ALA A 19 6.28 -13.93 6.59
N THR A 20 6.41 -13.93 5.26
CA THR A 20 7.32 -13.05 4.51
C THR A 20 6.56 -12.29 3.43
N PHE A 21 6.86 -11.00 3.33
CA PHE A 21 6.24 -10.07 2.40
C PHE A 21 7.29 -9.40 1.53
N VAL A 22 6.93 -9.11 0.28
CA VAL A 22 7.73 -8.34 -0.66
C VAL A 22 7.01 -7.02 -0.94
N ILE A 23 7.73 -5.91 -0.74
CA ILE A 23 7.28 -4.56 -1.02
C ILE A 23 8.08 -4.04 -2.22
N LEU A 24 7.40 -3.66 -3.30
CA LEU A 24 8.05 -3.19 -4.53
C LEU A 24 7.22 -2.12 -5.24
N LEU A 25 7.88 -1.32 -6.08
CA LEU A 25 7.19 -0.37 -6.95
C LEU A 25 6.57 -1.11 -8.16
N HIS A 26 5.25 -1.27 -8.15
CA HIS A 26 4.51 -1.89 -9.25
C HIS A 26 4.24 -0.86 -10.35
N ARG A 27 4.67 -1.19 -11.57
CA ARG A 27 4.49 -0.31 -12.73
C ARG A 27 3.35 -0.78 -13.60
N VAL A 28 2.34 0.06 -13.76
CA VAL A 28 1.26 -0.16 -14.72
C VAL A 28 1.76 0.07 -16.15
N TRP A 29 1.17 -0.63 -17.12
CA TRP A 29 1.54 -0.44 -18.52
C TRP A 29 1.29 1.00 -18.99
N LYS A 30 2.01 1.43 -20.03
CA LYS A 30 2.03 2.82 -20.53
C LYS A 30 0.69 3.39 -21.05
N LYS A 31 -0.38 2.59 -21.18
CA LYS A 31 -1.72 3.00 -21.67
C LYS A 31 -2.88 2.67 -20.70
N HIS A 32 -2.62 2.59 -19.40
CA HIS A 32 -3.64 2.27 -18.41
C HIS A 32 -4.54 3.48 -18.12
N PRO A 33 -5.88 3.38 -18.20
CA PRO A 33 -6.78 4.55 -18.14
C PRO A 33 -6.69 5.41 -16.87
N VAL A 34 -6.11 4.88 -15.78
CA VAL A 34 -6.08 5.52 -14.44
C VAL A 34 -4.64 5.82 -13.92
N HIS A 35 -3.61 5.57 -14.73
CA HIS A 35 -2.17 5.84 -14.48
C HIS A 35 -1.68 6.34 -13.09
N GLN A 36 -1.30 5.40 -12.21
CA GLN A 36 -0.36 5.63 -11.10
C GLN A 36 0.53 4.38 -10.96
N ASP A 37 1.87 4.52 -11.05
CA ASP A 37 2.75 3.49 -10.45
C ASP A 37 2.41 3.44 -8.96
N PHE A 38 2.31 2.25 -8.37
CA PHE A 38 1.89 2.12 -6.98
C PHE A 38 2.84 1.21 -6.21
N LEU A 39 2.90 1.41 -4.90
CA LEU A 39 3.65 0.52 -4.04
C LEU A 39 2.83 -0.75 -3.79
N GLY A 40 3.31 -1.88 -4.30
CA GLY A 40 2.69 -3.18 -4.09
C GLY A 40 3.22 -3.83 -2.82
N PHE A 41 2.32 -4.45 -2.06
CA PHE A 41 2.64 -5.24 -0.87
C PHE A 41 2.13 -6.66 -1.10
N TYR A 42 3.04 -7.61 -1.27
CA TYR A 42 2.72 -8.98 -1.68
C TYR A 42 3.15 -9.98 -0.62
N VAL A 43 2.36 -11.04 -0.46
CA VAL A 43 2.74 -12.19 0.36
C VAL A 43 3.68 -13.05 -0.48
N GLU A 44 4.92 -13.22 -0.04
CA GLU A 44 5.88 -14.15 -0.64
C GLU A 44 5.79 -15.51 0.05
N ASP A 45 5.70 -15.50 1.39
CA ASP A 45 5.44 -16.68 2.20
C ASP A 45 4.30 -16.40 3.17
N SER A 46 3.27 -17.26 3.13
CA SER A 46 2.06 -17.16 3.93
C SER A 46 2.07 -18.05 5.17
N HIS A 47 3.20 -18.71 5.49
CA HIS A 47 3.30 -19.51 6.71
C HIS A 47 2.75 -18.72 7.91
N MET A 48 1.87 -19.36 8.68
CA MET A 48 1.14 -18.80 9.83
C MET A 48 0.05 -17.76 9.52
N LEU A 49 -0.17 -17.36 8.26
CA LEU A 49 -1.36 -16.59 7.89
C LEU A 49 -2.58 -17.52 7.84
N SER A 50 -3.74 -17.01 8.25
CA SER A 50 -5.00 -17.76 8.13
C SER A 50 -5.30 -18.06 6.66
N GLU A 51 -5.89 -19.22 6.37
CA GLU A 51 -6.41 -19.56 5.03
C GLU A 51 -7.41 -18.54 4.48
N LYS A 52 -8.04 -17.73 5.36
CA LYS A 52 -8.95 -16.64 4.99
C LYS A 52 -8.22 -15.35 4.58
N THR A 53 -6.90 -15.32 4.64
CA THR A 53 -6.08 -14.16 4.25
C THR A 53 -6.02 -14.10 2.73
N HIS A 54 -6.90 -13.31 2.11
CA HIS A 54 -6.88 -13.10 0.66
C HIS A 54 -6.02 -11.88 0.30
N GLY A 55 -5.10 -12.07 -0.66
CA GLY A 55 -3.89 -11.27 -0.96
C GLY A 55 -4.03 -9.82 -1.41
N LEU A 56 -4.93 -9.04 -0.82
CA LEU A 56 -4.90 -7.58 -0.90
C LEU A 56 -5.12 -7.03 0.51
N LEU A 57 -4.04 -6.91 1.27
CA LEU A 57 -4.03 -6.32 2.62
C LEU A 57 -4.70 -4.93 2.68
N GLY A 58 -4.86 -4.26 1.54
CA GLY A 58 -5.56 -2.97 1.45
C GLY A 58 -7.06 -3.02 1.15
N GLN A 59 -7.62 -4.11 0.57
CA GLN A 59 -9.02 -4.08 0.12
C GLN A 59 -10.03 -4.69 1.12
N PHE A 60 -9.57 -5.51 2.07
CA PHE A 60 -10.45 -6.22 3.02
C PHE A 60 -10.06 -6.03 4.50
N PHE A 61 -9.03 -5.24 4.79
CA PHE A 61 -8.62 -5.00 6.16
C PHE A 61 -9.47 -3.91 6.80
N HIS A 62 -10.44 -4.32 7.62
CA HIS A 62 -11.28 -3.44 8.44
C HIS A 62 -10.72 -3.23 9.85
N GLY A 63 -9.54 -3.75 10.16
CA GLY A 63 -9.03 -3.89 11.54
C GLY A 63 -8.39 -2.64 12.14
N VAL A 64 -8.38 -1.52 11.41
CA VAL A 64 -7.91 -0.24 11.92
C VAL A 64 -8.95 0.80 11.56
N ASP A 65 -9.47 1.50 12.57
CA ASP A 65 -10.28 2.68 12.35
C ASP A 65 -9.41 3.73 11.66
N PHE A 66 -9.82 4.10 10.46
CA PHE A 66 -9.21 5.19 9.72
C PHE A 66 -10.30 6.11 9.16
N GLU A 67 -10.00 7.40 9.14
CA GLU A 67 -10.86 8.41 8.53
C GLU A 67 -10.11 9.04 7.38
N VAL A 68 -10.68 8.98 6.18
CA VAL A 68 -10.19 9.75 5.03
C VAL A 68 -11.10 10.96 4.88
N PHE A 69 -10.52 12.15 4.93
CA PHE A 69 -11.22 13.42 4.73
C PHE A 69 -10.29 14.43 4.05
N ASP A 70 -10.82 15.61 3.76
CA ASP A 70 -10.06 16.68 3.11
C ASP A 70 -9.51 16.25 1.75
N LEU A 71 -10.43 15.91 0.84
CA LEU A 71 -10.07 15.66 -0.55
C LEU A 71 -9.61 16.96 -1.20
N HIS A 72 -8.32 17.05 -1.52
CA HIS A 72 -7.72 18.22 -2.15
C HIS A 72 -7.45 17.93 -3.61
N GLN A 73 -7.99 18.77 -4.49
CA GLN A 73 -7.65 18.71 -5.91
C GLN A 73 -6.18 19.07 -6.09
N THR A 74 -5.41 18.16 -6.71
CA THR A 74 -4.06 18.47 -7.17
C THR A 74 -4.11 19.11 -8.56
N SER A 75 -2.95 19.46 -9.10
CA SER A 75 -2.81 19.90 -10.49
C SER A 75 -3.31 18.86 -11.51
N ASN A 76 -3.45 17.59 -11.12
CA ASN A 76 -4.12 16.57 -11.90
C ASN A 76 -5.50 16.26 -11.30
N PRO A 77 -6.61 16.64 -11.97
CA PRO A 77 -7.96 16.42 -11.44
C PRO A 77 -8.36 14.94 -11.31
N LEU A 78 -7.59 14.01 -11.91
CA LEU A 78 -7.76 12.56 -11.73
C LEU A 78 -6.99 12.00 -10.53
N LYS A 79 -6.23 12.83 -9.81
CA LYS A 79 -5.39 12.46 -8.67
C LYS A 79 -5.65 13.39 -7.48
N PRO A 80 -6.80 13.31 -6.84
CA PRO A 80 -7.04 14.07 -5.61
C PRO A 80 -6.18 13.51 -4.48
N ASP A 81 -5.51 14.39 -3.74
CA ASP A 81 -4.86 14.04 -2.49
C ASP A 81 -5.92 13.96 -1.38
N ALA A 82 -5.63 13.24 -0.31
CA ALA A 82 -6.50 13.18 0.87
C ALA A 82 -5.71 13.21 2.16
N THR A 83 -6.36 13.60 3.25
CA THR A 83 -5.84 13.37 4.60
C THR A 83 -6.43 12.09 5.16
N MET A 84 -5.57 11.22 5.70
CA MET A 84 -5.97 10.00 6.38
C MET A 84 -5.51 10.04 7.85
N ILE A 85 -6.43 9.77 8.77
CA ILE A 85 -6.11 9.54 10.18
C ILE A 85 -6.10 8.05 10.45
N VAL A 86 -4.97 7.51 10.94
CA VAL A 86 -4.80 6.09 11.30
C VAL A 86 -4.18 6.01 12.68
N LYS A 87 -4.84 5.35 13.65
CA LYS A 87 -4.33 5.22 15.02
C LYS A 87 -3.84 6.56 15.61
N LYS A 88 -4.60 7.64 15.41
CA LYS A 88 -4.27 9.02 15.82
C LYS A 88 -3.10 9.69 15.08
N HIS A 89 -2.56 9.06 14.04
CA HIS A 89 -1.51 9.65 13.19
C HIS A 89 -2.15 10.23 11.92
N ARG A 90 -1.70 11.43 11.53
CA ARG A 90 -2.14 12.09 10.29
C ARG A 90 -1.18 11.79 9.16
N LEU A 91 -1.72 11.27 8.07
CA LEU A 91 -1.00 10.89 6.86
C LEU A 91 -1.59 11.63 5.67
N THR A 92 -0.73 12.08 4.75
CA THR A 92 -1.15 12.55 3.44
C THR A 92 -1.18 11.37 2.48
N VAL A 93 -2.29 11.20 1.77
CA VAL A 93 -2.49 10.21 0.72
C VAL A 93 -2.39 10.94 -0.61
N THR A 94 -1.46 10.53 -1.46
CA THR A 94 -1.13 11.15 -2.77
C THR A 94 -1.20 10.13 -3.90
#